data_AF-A0A8S8YFN2-F1
#
_entry.id   AF-A0A8S8YFN2-F1
#
_cell.length_a   1.000
_cell.length_b   1.000
_cell.length_c   1.000
_cell.angle_alpha   90.00
_cell.angle_beta   90.00
_cell.angle_gamma   90.00
#
_symmetry.space_group_name_H-M   'P 1'
#
loop_
_entity.id
_entity.type
_entity.pdbx_description
1 polymer ?
#
loop_
_entity_poly.entity_id
_entity_poly.type
_entity_poly.pdbx_seq_one_letter_code
_entity_poly.pdbx_strand_id
1 'polypeptide(L)'
;MIAAFEDDVANGRGGLGNIITWAAGNGLDSDDDSNKDGYANARQTIAVTAITHQGEQSWYAEPGANILVAAHSDGSGEGITTTDIEGSTGYTNTDYTDNFGGTSSATPLASGVIALMLEANANLTWRDVQHILVHSSRVNDANDNSWGLNGAGHDVSHKYGFGAVDAGRAVALAENWTNVDPAMNITSGTRR
;
A
#
# COMPACT_ATOMS: atom_id res chain seq x y z
N MET A 1 -9.30 -4.32 -18.20
CA MET A 1 -8.96 -4.08 -16.78
C MET A 1 -7.47 -3.81 -16.62
N ILE A 2 -6.58 -4.74 -16.96
CA ILE A 2 -5.14 -4.46 -17.07
C ILE A 2 -4.86 -3.26 -18.00
N ALA A 3 -5.54 -3.21 -19.16
CA ALA A 3 -5.44 -2.07 -20.07
C ALA A 3 -5.87 -0.72 -19.47
N ALA A 4 -6.77 -0.72 -18.47
CA ALA A 4 -7.18 0.52 -17.81
C ALA A 4 -6.09 0.99 -16.83
N PHE A 5 -5.51 0.07 -16.04
CA PHE A 5 -4.36 0.42 -15.19
C PHE A 5 -3.15 0.86 -16.01
N GLU A 6 -2.87 0.22 -17.15
CA GLU A 6 -1.81 0.64 -18.07
C GLU A 6 -2.04 2.04 -18.61
N ASP A 7 -3.27 2.37 -19.01
CA ASP A 7 -3.64 3.70 -19.47
C ASP A 7 -3.55 4.74 -18.34
N ASP A 8 -4.05 4.42 -17.15
CA ASP A 8 -4.02 5.29 -15.97
C ASP A 8 -2.58 5.68 -15.59
N VAL A 9 -1.65 4.72 -15.55
CA VAL A 9 -0.25 5.00 -15.20
C VAL A 9 0.55 5.60 -16.36
N ALA A 10 0.10 5.45 -17.61
CA ALA A 10 0.77 6.02 -18.78
C ALA A 10 0.33 7.46 -19.05
N ASN A 11 -0.96 7.75 -18.94
CA ASN A 11 -1.58 8.99 -19.40
C ASN A 11 -2.16 9.85 -18.26
N GLY A 12 -2.39 9.27 -17.09
CA GLY A 12 -2.87 9.98 -15.91
C GLY A 12 -1.93 11.10 -15.45
N ARG A 13 -2.48 12.09 -14.74
CA ARG A 13 -1.74 13.24 -14.20
C ARG A 13 -0.80 13.91 -15.21
N GLY A 14 -1.24 14.09 -16.46
CA GLY A 14 -0.45 14.73 -17.51
C GLY A 14 0.78 13.93 -17.94
N GLY A 15 0.73 12.59 -17.83
CA GLY A 15 1.83 11.68 -18.15
C GLY A 15 2.71 11.29 -16.96
N LEU A 16 2.44 11.80 -15.75
CA LEU A 16 3.11 11.35 -14.52
C LEU A 16 2.56 10.00 -14.02
N GLY A 17 1.36 9.62 -14.48
CA GLY A 17 0.63 8.43 -14.08
C GLY A 17 -0.21 8.64 -12.83
N ASN A 18 -1.43 8.11 -12.86
CA ASN A 18 -2.30 8.05 -11.68
C ASN A 18 -1.70 7.11 -10.62
N ILE A 19 -1.93 7.42 -9.35
CA ILE A 19 -1.53 6.55 -8.24
C ILE A 19 -2.72 5.67 -7.87
N ILE A 20 -2.51 4.35 -7.89
CA ILE A 20 -3.57 3.38 -7.64
C ILE A 20 -3.20 2.58 -6.39
N THR A 21 -3.91 2.79 -5.30
CA THR A 21 -3.76 2.00 -4.08
C THR A 21 -4.81 0.89 -4.05
N TRP A 22 -4.43 -0.31 -3.62
CA TRP A 22 -5.30 -1.47 -3.58
C TRP A 22 -5.16 -2.21 -2.26
N ALA A 23 -6.26 -2.67 -1.69
CA ALA A 23 -6.23 -3.48 -0.48
C ALA A 23 -5.64 -4.86 -0.79
N ALA A 24 -4.67 -5.32 0.00
CA ALA A 24 -3.99 -6.59 -0.25
C ALA A 24 -4.91 -7.81 -0.12
N GLY A 25 -5.89 -7.74 0.79
CA GLY A 25 -6.90 -8.79 0.98
C GLY A 25 -7.20 -9.08 2.45
N ASN A 26 -8.29 -9.79 2.71
CA ASN A 26 -8.79 -10.10 4.07
C ASN A 26 -9.02 -11.61 4.31
N GLY A 27 -8.42 -12.46 3.47
CA GLY A 27 -8.61 -13.90 3.45
C GLY A 27 -7.58 -14.74 4.22
N LEU A 28 -6.74 -14.18 5.10
CA LEU A 28 -5.71 -14.95 5.82
C LEU A 28 -6.30 -16.15 6.59
N ASP A 29 -7.41 -15.97 7.29
CA ASP A 29 -8.13 -17.05 8.00
C ASP A 29 -8.65 -18.18 7.10
N SER A 30 -8.66 -17.94 5.78
CA SER A 30 -9.01 -18.91 4.75
C SER A 30 -7.81 -19.41 3.94
N ASP A 31 -6.59 -19.22 4.46
CA ASP A 31 -5.31 -19.55 3.82
C ASP A 31 -5.14 -18.88 2.43
N ASP A 32 -5.68 -17.67 2.25
CA ASP A 32 -5.53 -16.93 1.00
C ASP A 32 -4.18 -16.19 0.90
N ASP A 33 -3.81 -15.79 -0.32
CA ASP A 33 -2.53 -15.17 -0.63
C ASP A 33 -2.75 -14.03 -1.65
N SER A 34 -2.25 -12.84 -1.32
CA SER A 34 -2.53 -11.63 -2.09
C SER A 34 -1.94 -11.65 -3.51
N ASN A 35 -1.00 -12.56 -3.81
CA ASN A 35 -0.51 -12.75 -5.17
C ASN A 35 -1.58 -13.35 -6.10
N LYS A 36 -2.62 -14.00 -5.56
CA LYS A 36 -3.72 -14.61 -6.33
C LYS A 36 -4.79 -13.59 -6.73
N ASP A 37 -4.80 -12.40 -6.13
CA ASP A 37 -5.62 -11.28 -6.57
C ASP A 37 -4.89 -10.53 -7.70
N GLY A 38 -5.43 -10.60 -8.92
CA GLY A 38 -4.83 -9.98 -10.10
C GLY A 38 -4.83 -8.43 -10.10
N TYR A 39 -5.59 -7.79 -9.21
CA TYR A 39 -5.58 -6.34 -9.01
C TYR A 39 -4.51 -5.93 -8.00
N ALA A 40 -4.44 -6.62 -6.86
CA ALA A 40 -3.39 -6.38 -5.88
C ALA A 40 -2.00 -6.78 -6.43
N ASN A 41 -1.94 -7.78 -7.32
CA ASN A 41 -0.71 -8.24 -7.94
C ASN A 41 -0.34 -7.51 -9.24
N ALA A 42 -1.11 -6.48 -9.64
CA ALA A 42 -0.75 -5.65 -10.78
C ALA A 42 0.37 -4.69 -10.42
N ARG A 43 1.45 -4.63 -11.20
CA ARG A 43 2.61 -3.73 -10.93
C ARG A 43 2.24 -2.24 -10.82
N GLN A 44 1.13 -1.86 -11.45
CA GLN A 44 0.60 -0.49 -11.47
C GLN A 44 -0.04 -0.09 -10.14
N THR A 45 -0.42 -1.06 -9.31
CA THR A 45 -1.08 -0.81 -8.03
C THR A 45 -0.06 -0.85 -6.89
N ILE A 46 -0.41 -0.17 -5.80
CA ILE A 46 0.27 -0.23 -4.52
C ILE A 46 -0.60 -1.11 -3.63
N ALA A 47 -0.23 -2.38 -3.47
CA ALA A 47 -0.91 -3.28 -2.56
C ALA A 47 -0.58 -2.91 -1.11
N VAL A 48 -1.63 -2.60 -0.34
CA VAL A 48 -1.55 -2.14 1.06
C VAL A 48 -2.12 -3.21 1.97
N THR A 49 -1.28 -3.72 2.87
CA THR A 49 -1.69 -4.66 3.92
C THR A 49 -2.05 -3.91 5.21
N ALA A 50 -2.67 -4.63 6.16
CA ALA A 50 -3.17 -4.09 7.41
C ALA A 50 -2.31 -4.55 8.59
N ILE A 51 -1.99 -3.59 9.47
CA ILE A 51 -1.38 -3.84 10.78
C ILE A 51 -2.25 -3.27 11.88
N THR A 52 -2.20 -3.88 13.06
CA THR A 52 -2.88 -3.38 14.26
C THR A 52 -2.20 -2.11 14.77
N HIS A 53 -2.79 -1.43 15.75
CA HIS A 53 -2.18 -0.28 16.42
C HIS A 53 -0.83 -0.60 17.13
N GLN A 54 -0.51 -1.90 17.29
CA GLN A 54 0.76 -2.37 17.86
C GLN A 54 1.82 -2.64 16.78
N GLY A 55 1.44 -2.55 15.51
CA GLY A 55 2.30 -2.79 14.35
C GLY A 55 2.38 -4.26 13.92
N GLU A 56 1.58 -5.15 14.52
CA GLU A 56 1.52 -6.58 14.20
C GLU A 56 0.56 -6.82 13.03
N GLN A 57 0.71 -7.94 12.30
CA GLN A 57 -0.21 -8.33 11.22
C GLN A 57 -1.64 -8.49 11.76
N SER A 58 -2.61 -7.79 11.16
CA SER A 58 -4.02 -8.03 11.50
C SER A 58 -4.42 -9.45 11.10
N TRP A 59 -5.27 -10.09 11.90
CA TRP A 59 -5.62 -11.52 11.78
C TRP A 59 -6.19 -11.93 10.41
N TYR A 60 -6.79 -10.99 9.67
CA TYR A 60 -7.34 -11.23 8.33
C TYR A 60 -6.35 -10.90 7.19
N ALA A 61 -5.25 -10.21 7.45
CA ALA A 61 -4.43 -9.59 6.41
C ALA A 61 -3.64 -10.62 5.62
N GLU A 62 -3.95 -10.79 4.34
CA GLU A 62 -3.30 -11.78 3.48
C GLU A 62 -1.80 -11.49 3.31
N PRO A 63 -0.94 -12.52 3.33
CA PRO A 63 0.46 -12.37 2.97
C PRO A 63 0.63 -12.45 1.44
N GLY A 64 1.72 -11.89 0.94
CA GLY A 64 2.12 -12.02 -0.45
C GLY A 64 3.34 -11.18 -0.81
N ALA A 65 3.97 -11.53 -1.93
CA ALA A 65 5.19 -10.88 -2.40
C ALA A 65 4.90 -9.56 -3.13
N ASN A 66 3.64 -9.34 -3.52
CA ASN A 66 3.15 -8.14 -4.19
C ASN A 66 2.85 -6.98 -3.24
N ILE A 67 2.79 -7.22 -1.92
CA ILE A 67 2.54 -6.17 -0.92
C ILE A 67 3.71 -5.18 -0.92
N LEU A 68 3.41 -3.89 -1.12
CA LEU A 68 4.43 -2.85 -1.10
C LEU A 68 4.62 -2.28 0.31
N VAL A 69 3.53 -1.96 1.00
CA VAL A 69 3.57 -1.29 2.31
C VAL A 69 2.43 -1.76 3.21
N ALA A 70 2.62 -1.56 4.52
CA ALA A 70 1.59 -1.73 5.53
C ALA A 70 1.04 -0.37 5.99
N ALA A 71 -0.23 -0.33 6.36
CA ALA A 71 -0.83 0.79 7.07
C ALA A 71 -1.74 0.29 8.20
N HIS A 72 -1.99 1.14 9.18
CA HIS A 72 -2.77 0.77 10.36
C HIS A 72 -4.24 0.48 9.98
N SER A 73 -4.86 -0.46 10.68
CA SER A 73 -6.26 -0.86 10.55
C SER A 73 -6.78 -1.29 11.92
N ASP A 74 -8.00 -1.84 11.93
CA ASP A 74 -8.50 -2.59 13.07
C ASP A 74 -7.66 -3.83 13.42
N GLY A 75 -7.76 -4.20 14.69
CA GLY A 75 -7.05 -5.31 15.29
C GLY A 75 -6.58 -4.99 16.70
N SER A 76 -6.30 -6.03 17.48
CA SER A 76 -5.91 -5.91 18.89
C SER A 76 -6.89 -5.10 19.76
N GLY A 77 -8.19 -5.14 19.41
CA GLY A 77 -9.27 -4.50 20.17
C GLY A 77 -9.61 -3.06 19.74
N GLU A 78 -8.88 -2.49 18.78
CA GLU A 78 -9.11 -1.14 18.27
C GLU A 78 -9.59 -1.18 16.82
N GLY A 79 -10.30 -0.12 16.40
CA GLY A 79 -10.78 0.10 15.03
C GLY A 79 -10.38 1.48 14.50
N ILE A 80 -10.63 1.73 13.22
CA ILE A 80 -10.38 3.04 12.60
C ILE A 80 -11.60 3.94 12.78
N THR A 81 -11.39 5.12 13.36
CA THR A 81 -12.40 6.17 13.44
C THR A 81 -12.48 6.96 12.15
N THR A 82 -13.67 7.06 11.56
CA THR A 82 -13.91 7.81 10.32
C THR A 82 -15.39 8.22 10.22
N THR A 83 -15.72 9.01 9.20
CA THR A 83 -17.10 9.33 8.83
C THR A 83 -17.85 8.08 8.34
N ASP A 84 -19.13 8.00 8.67
CA ASP A 84 -20.06 6.96 8.21
C ASP A 84 -21.14 7.58 7.32
N ILE A 85 -21.96 6.76 6.67
CA ILE A 85 -23.10 7.24 5.88
C ILE A 85 -24.08 7.98 6.81
N GLU A 86 -24.45 9.20 6.43
CA GLU A 86 -25.37 10.02 7.22
C GLU A 86 -26.70 9.31 7.53
N GLY A 87 -27.18 9.46 8.76
CA GLY A 87 -28.45 8.89 9.21
C GLY A 87 -28.34 7.42 9.65
N SER A 88 -29.32 6.58 9.28
CA SER A 88 -29.44 5.20 9.79
C SER A 88 -29.03 4.14 8.78
N THR A 89 -28.35 4.52 7.69
CA THR A 89 -27.93 3.62 6.62
C THR A 89 -26.45 3.23 6.69
N GLY A 90 -25.70 3.84 7.62
CA GLY A 90 -24.31 3.51 7.91
C GLY A 90 -24.16 2.25 8.77
N TYR A 91 -22.92 1.98 9.19
CA TYR A 91 -22.61 0.97 10.19
C TYR A 91 -23.23 1.29 11.56
N THR A 92 -23.35 2.57 11.88
CA THR A 92 -24.01 3.05 13.09
C THR A 92 -25.21 3.94 12.75
N ASN A 93 -25.97 4.35 13.78
CA ASN A 93 -27.02 5.37 13.63
C ASN A 93 -26.47 6.80 13.81
N THR A 94 -25.15 6.97 13.74
CA THR A 94 -24.47 8.25 13.79
C THR A 94 -23.72 8.46 12.47
N ASP A 95 -23.32 9.69 12.17
CA ASP A 95 -22.57 10.01 10.94
C ASP A 95 -21.07 9.64 11.03
N TYR A 96 -20.71 8.78 12.00
CA TYR A 96 -19.35 8.35 12.31
C TYR A 96 -19.32 6.88 12.72
N THR A 97 -18.15 6.26 12.57
CA THR A 97 -17.86 4.92 13.11
C THR A 97 -16.47 4.93 13.71
N ASP A 98 -16.26 4.19 14.79
CA ASP A 98 -14.97 3.90 15.41
C ASP A 98 -14.48 2.48 15.13
N ASN A 99 -15.23 1.71 14.32
CA ASN A 99 -15.00 0.30 14.08
C ASN A 99 -14.78 -0.02 12.58
N PHE A 100 -14.30 0.94 11.79
CA PHE A 100 -13.92 0.64 10.40
C PHE A 100 -12.63 -0.19 10.36
N GLY A 101 -12.54 -1.13 9.43
CA GLY A 101 -11.50 -2.15 9.45
C GLY A 101 -11.21 -2.82 8.10
N GLY A 102 -10.42 -3.88 8.15
CA GLY A 102 -9.90 -4.59 6.98
C GLY A 102 -8.72 -3.87 6.32
N THR A 103 -8.04 -4.56 5.41
CA THR A 103 -7.07 -3.92 4.49
C THR A 103 -7.71 -2.79 3.69
N SER A 104 -9.04 -2.81 3.54
CA SER A 104 -9.88 -1.70 3.06
C SER A 104 -9.74 -0.40 3.85
N SER A 105 -9.53 -0.45 5.17
CA SER A 105 -9.31 0.75 6.00
C SER A 105 -7.84 1.19 6.04
N ALA A 106 -6.91 0.25 5.90
CA ALA A 106 -5.48 0.54 5.77
C ALA A 106 -5.17 1.31 4.46
N THR A 107 -5.80 0.89 3.35
CA THR A 107 -5.58 1.46 2.02
C THR A 107 -5.76 2.98 1.95
N PRO A 108 -6.89 3.59 2.40
CA PRO A 108 -7.07 5.03 2.36
C PRO A 108 -6.12 5.81 3.27
N LEU A 109 -5.59 5.22 4.34
CA LEU A 109 -4.53 5.85 5.13
C LEU A 109 -3.23 5.98 4.32
N ALA A 110 -2.84 4.92 3.62
CA ALA A 110 -1.69 4.98 2.70
C ALA A 110 -1.95 5.98 1.55
N SER A 111 -3.17 6.04 1.00
CA SER A 111 -3.55 7.04 0.00
C SER A 111 -3.41 8.47 0.54
N GLY A 112 -3.78 8.70 1.80
CA GLY A 112 -3.61 9.99 2.48
C GLY A 112 -2.14 10.40 2.60
N VAL A 113 -1.26 9.47 2.98
CA VAL A 113 0.20 9.73 3.02
C VAL A 113 0.74 10.06 1.62
N ILE A 114 0.30 9.33 0.59
CA ILE A 114 0.66 9.60 -0.80
C ILE A 114 0.19 11.00 -1.23
N ALA A 115 -1.01 11.42 -0.82
CA ALA A 115 -1.49 12.77 -1.13
C ALA A 115 -0.56 13.84 -0.55
N LEU A 116 -0.05 13.66 0.67
CA LEU A 116 0.95 14.57 1.26
C LEU A 116 2.28 14.55 0.49
N MET A 117 2.73 13.38 0.02
CA MET A 117 3.93 13.29 -0.83
C MET A 117 3.75 14.10 -2.13
N LEU A 118 2.58 13.99 -2.76
CA LEU A 118 2.27 14.70 -4.01
C LEU A 118 2.06 16.20 -3.79
N GLU A 119 1.58 16.60 -2.61
CA GLU A 119 1.54 18.02 -2.21
C GLU A 119 2.95 18.59 -2.10
N ALA A 120 3.86 17.86 -1.44
CA ALA A 120 5.26 18.25 -1.30
C ALA A 120 6.01 18.28 -2.64
N ASN A 121 5.69 17.35 -3.54
CA ASN A 121 6.27 17.30 -4.88
C ASN A 121 5.27 16.78 -5.93
N ALA A 122 4.63 17.71 -6.63
CA ALA A 122 3.63 17.38 -7.65
C ALA A 122 4.23 16.69 -8.90
N ASN A 123 5.55 16.70 -9.08
CA ASN A 123 6.22 16.13 -10.27
C ASN A 123 6.58 14.64 -10.11
N LEU A 124 6.28 14.03 -8.96
CA LEU A 124 6.50 12.60 -8.76
C LEU A 124 5.65 11.78 -9.74
N THR A 125 6.30 10.83 -10.42
CA THR A 125 5.59 9.82 -11.21
C THR A 125 5.00 8.73 -10.31
N TRP A 126 4.11 7.90 -10.86
CA TRP A 126 3.56 6.75 -10.14
C TRP A 126 4.64 5.78 -9.62
N ARG A 127 5.75 5.65 -10.35
CA ARG A 127 6.91 4.86 -9.90
C ARG A 127 7.69 5.56 -8.82
N ASP A 128 7.90 6.87 -8.93
CA ASP A 128 8.60 7.63 -7.88
C ASP A 128 7.90 7.49 -6.53
N VAL A 129 6.57 7.53 -6.52
CA VAL A 129 5.78 7.29 -5.30
C VAL A 129 6.06 5.89 -4.73
N GLN A 130 6.04 4.83 -5.56
CA GLN A 130 6.38 3.48 -5.11
C GLN A 130 7.80 3.40 -4.55
N HIS A 131 8.79 4.00 -5.22
CA HIS A 131 10.17 4.03 -4.75
C HIS A 131 10.29 4.76 -3.40
N ILE A 132 9.70 5.95 -3.26
CA ILE A 132 9.76 6.70 -1.99
C ILE A 132 9.15 5.86 -0.86
N LEU A 133 8.03 5.18 -1.09
CA LEU A 133 7.44 4.28 -0.08
C LEU A 133 8.44 3.18 0.34
N VAL A 134 9.11 2.52 -0.61
CA VAL A 134 10.16 1.52 -0.34
C VAL A 134 11.30 2.08 0.51
N HIS A 135 11.73 3.32 0.25
CA HIS A 135 12.85 3.97 0.96
C HIS A 135 12.44 4.61 2.30
N SER A 136 11.16 4.91 2.51
CA SER A 136 10.65 5.66 3.66
C SER A 136 9.96 4.79 4.71
N SER A 137 9.41 3.64 4.31
CA SER A 137 8.71 2.75 5.22
C SER A 137 9.58 2.31 6.40
N ARG A 138 8.91 2.00 7.51
CA ARG A 138 9.52 1.58 8.77
C ARG A 138 9.21 0.12 9.01
N VAL A 139 10.23 -0.66 9.34
CA VAL A 139 10.07 -2.01 9.89
C VAL A 139 9.18 -1.94 11.13
N ASN A 140 7.95 -2.43 11.00
CA ASN A 140 7.00 -2.68 12.08
C ASN A 140 7.18 -4.11 12.59
N ASP A 141 6.77 -4.38 13.83
CA ASP A 141 6.91 -5.71 14.43
C ASP A 141 8.32 -6.31 14.18
N ALA A 142 9.34 -5.58 14.64
CA ALA A 142 10.72 -5.78 14.22
C ALA A 142 11.33 -7.14 14.62
N ASN A 143 10.63 -7.92 15.45
CA ASN A 143 11.05 -9.25 15.87
C ASN A 143 10.33 -10.37 15.09
N ASP A 144 9.40 -10.05 14.18
CA ASP A 144 8.73 -11.04 13.35
C ASP A 144 9.74 -11.72 12.41
N ASN A 145 9.62 -13.04 12.28
CA ASN A 145 10.56 -13.86 11.54
C ASN A 145 10.39 -13.78 10.01
N SER A 146 9.37 -13.09 9.51
CA SER A 146 9.13 -12.90 8.08
C SER A 146 10.03 -11.84 7.45
N TRP A 147 10.68 -11.00 8.25
CA TRP A 147 11.62 -9.99 7.77
C TRP A 147 12.88 -10.62 7.18
N GLY A 148 13.29 -10.13 6.01
CA GLY A 148 14.55 -10.47 5.38
C GLY A 148 15.14 -9.31 4.59
N LEU A 149 16.46 -9.20 4.57
CA LEU A 149 17.18 -8.20 3.79
C LEU A 149 17.27 -8.64 2.32
N ASN A 150 16.69 -7.85 1.42
CA ASN A 150 16.78 -8.14 -0.02
C ASN A 150 18.13 -7.70 -0.62
N GLY A 151 18.37 -8.04 -1.89
CA GLY A 151 19.63 -7.72 -2.58
C GLY A 151 19.90 -6.24 -2.82
N ALA A 152 18.89 -5.37 -2.62
CA ALA A 152 19.03 -3.92 -2.69
C ALA A 152 19.25 -3.27 -1.31
N GLY A 153 19.34 -4.07 -0.24
CA GLY A 153 19.58 -3.57 1.12
C GLY A 153 18.33 -3.07 1.83
N HIS A 154 17.14 -3.50 1.41
CA HIS A 154 15.88 -3.19 2.09
C HIS A 154 15.35 -4.40 2.85
N ASP A 155 14.87 -4.17 4.08
CA ASP A 155 14.06 -5.15 4.79
C ASP A 155 12.72 -5.31 4.07
N VAL A 156 12.35 -6.56 3.80
CA VAL A 156 11.08 -6.92 3.16
C VAL A 156 10.47 -8.12 3.87
N SER A 157 9.15 -8.13 3.96
CA SER A 157 8.37 -9.22 4.53
C SER A 157 7.16 -9.48 3.64
N HIS A 158 6.79 -10.74 3.42
CA HIS A 158 5.54 -11.06 2.74
C HIS A 158 4.30 -10.76 3.60
N LYS A 159 4.45 -10.44 4.90
CA LYS A 159 3.34 -9.96 5.75
C LYS A 159 3.17 -8.45 5.67
N TYR A 160 4.26 -7.71 5.48
CA TYR A 160 4.32 -6.26 5.71
C TYR A 160 4.82 -5.44 4.51
N GLY A 161 5.23 -6.09 3.42
CA GLY A 161 5.95 -5.44 2.32
C GLY A 161 7.27 -4.87 2.81
N PHE A 162 7.55 -3.60 2.49
CA PHE A 162 8.69 -2.83 3.01
C PHE A 162 8.42 -2.21 4.39
N GLY A 163 7.25 -2.48 4.98
CA GLY A 163 6.85 -2.04 6.31
C GLY A 163 5.82 -0.93 6.35
N ALA A 164 5.56 -0.45 7.55
CA ALA A 164 4.55 0.57 7.82
C ALA A 164 4.89 1.89 7.14
N VAL A 165 3.91 2.49 6.47
CA VAL A 165 4.02 3.83 5.89
C VAL A 165 4.41 4.85 6.97
N ASP A 166 5.40 5.69 6.67
CA ASP A 166 5.87 6.77 7.54
C ASP A 166 5.71 8.10 6.82
N ALA A 167 4.67 8.86 7.19
CA ALA A 167 4.33 10.11 6.50
C ALA A 167 5.46 11.14 6.56
N GLY A 168 6.14 11.26 7.70
CA GLY A 168 7.22 12.23 7.87
C GLY A 168 8.42 11.91 6.99
N ARG A 169 8.85 10.64 6.98
CA ARG A 169 9.96 10.19 6.14
C ARG A 169 9.61 10.23 4.65
N ALA A 170 8.38 9.86 4.28
CA ALA A 170 7.92 9.85 2.91
C ALA A 170 7.87 11.27 2.32
N VAL A 171 7.30 12.23 3.06
CA VAL A 171 7.25 13.65 2.64
C VAL A 171 8.65 14.24 2.56
N ALA A 172 9.50 14.03 3.56
CA ALA A 172 10.87 14.55 3.56
C ALA A 172 11.70 14.02 2.37
N LEU A 173 11.51 12.75 1.99
CA LEU A 173 12.14 12.20 0.79
C LEU A 173 11.54 12.76 -0.50
N ALA A 174 10.21 12.95 -0.55
CA ALA A 174 9.51 13.50 -1.71
C ALA A 174 9.98 14.91 -2.09
N GLU A 175 10.21 15.79 -1.11
CA GLU A 175 10.65 17.18 -1.31
C GLU A 175 11.93 17.29 -2.15
N ASN A 176 12.85 16.33 -2.01
CA ASN A 176 14.17 16.35 -2.65
C ASN A 176 14.38 15.15 -3.59
N TRP A 177 13.31 14.46 -3.95
CA TRP A 177 13.40 13.26 -4.79
C TRP A 177 13.81 13.62 -6.21
N THR A 178 14.77 12.85 -6.75
CA THR A 178 15.10 12.90 -8.17
C THR A 178 14.36 11.77 -8.87
N ASN A 179 13.54 12.12 -9.86
CA ASN A 179 12.71 11.13 -10.55
C ASN A 179 13.56 10.01 -11.17
N VAL A 180 13.05 8.79 -11.07
CA VAL A 180 13.68 7.61 -11.66
C VAL A 180 13.58 7.65 -13.19
N ASP A 181 14.51 6.95 -13.85
CA ASP A 181 14.49 6.78 -15.31
C ASP A 181 13.19 6.13 -15.79
N PRO A 182 12.75 6.39 -17.05
CA PRO A 182 11.58 5.75 -17.64
C PRO A 182 11.59 4.23 -17.51
N ALA A 183 10.40 3.64 -17.31
CA ALA A 183 10.27 2.20 -17.18
C ALA A 183 10.72 1.49 -18.48
N MET A 184 11.53 0.45 -18.34
CA MET A 184 11.94 -0.43 -19.43
C MET A 184 11.24 -1.78 -19.30
N ASN A 185 10.69 -2.28 -20.41
CA ASN A 185 10.14 -3.63 -20.49
C ASN A 185 11.05 -4.47 -21.38
N ILE A 186 11.63 -5.53 -20.82
CA ILE A 186 12.54 -6.45 -21.53
C ILE A 186 11.84 -7.79 -21.65
N THR A 187 11.59 -8.23 -22.88
CA THR A 187 11.13 -9.59 -23.16
C THR A 187 12.33 -10.44 -23.54
N SER A 188 12.87 -11.21 -22.59
CA SER A 188 13.82 -12.27 -22.91
C SER A 188 13.05 -13.56 -23.12
N GLY A 189 12.99 -14.05 -24.37
CA GLY A 189 12.33 -15.32 -24.66
C GLY A 189 13.00 -16.46 -23.87
N THR A 190 12.25 -17.14 -23.00
CA THR A 190 12.66 -18.46 -22.53
C THR A 190 12.59 -19.38 -23.74
N ARG A 191 13.76 -19.74 -24.30
CA ARG A 191 13.84 -20.91 -25.19
C ARG A 191 13.33 -22.11 -24.40
N ARG A 192 12.18 -22.65 -24.82
CA ARG A 192 11.76 -24.00 -24.42
C ARG A 192 12.73 -25.02 -24.96
#